data_AF-A0A183FL88-F1
#
_entry.id   AF-A0A183FL88-F1
#
_cell.length_a   1.000
_cell.length_b   1.000
_cell.length_c   1.000
_cell.angle_alpha   90.00
_cell.angle_beta   90.00
_cell.angle_gamma   90.00
#
_symmetry.space_group_name_H-M   'P 1'
#
loop_
_entity.id
_entity.type
_entity.pdbx_description
1 polymer ?
#
loop_
_entity_poly.entity_id
_entity_poly.type
_entity_poly.pdbx_seq_one_letter_code
_entity_poly.pdbx_strand_id
1 'polypeptide(L)'
;MKLDSIYNIHAVFASRALYIENCTCLSCFQSVLAVKKEEKVNFKKEASERKRPPENQHDSLLQEKSDLYDKLAEGGITLETSDGLEVGFLVDFNAKVKERQEKKLAEASTCAEQPSTSNPLEEPAPLVEHFMPDEERRVYGPSHMKFSSDEEKRQAEIKSLYAMTAETEKMRAKNKIEAEKKARAKREKLNALRRRKGLPEPEPEMPKVDLEEIPLPPKEKKPVREWDRGKERYNTWIKKQREEREDEFAPPAFYYNH
;
A
#
# COMPACT_ATOMS: atom_id res chain seq x y z
N MET A 1 2.05 0.76 90.63
CA MET A 1 3.01 1.39 89.69
C MET A 1 2.75 0.90 88.28
N LYS A 2 1.77 1.49 87.60
CA LYS A 2 1.50 1.40 86.15
C LYS A 2 0.62 2.61 85.85
N LEU A 3 0.77 3.15 84.64
CA LEU A 3 0.25 4.44 84.12
C LEU A 3 1.29 5.54 84.24
N ASP A 4 2.05 5.72 83.15
CA ASP A 4 2.54 7.01 82.64
C ASP A 4 3.37 6.75 81.38
N SER A 5 2.70 6.48 80.25
CA SER A 5 3.33 6.44 78.93
C SER A 5 2.30 6.63 77.81
N ILE A 6 1.47 7.67 77.90
CA ILE A 6 0.57 8.06 76.80
C ILE A 6 0.63 9.57 76.47
N TYR A 7 1.20 10.42 77.34
CA TYR A 7 1.33 11.85 77.04
C TYR A 7 2.72 12.20 76.48
N ASN A 8 3.03 11.79 75.25
CA ASN A 8 4.13 12.43 74.51
C ASN A 8 4.06 12.36 72.97
N ILE A 9 2.88 12.11 72.39
CA ILE A 9 2.70 12.12 70.92
C ILE A 9 1.89 13.33 70.43
N HIS A 10 1.08 13.95 71.29
CA HIS A 10 0.29 15.13 70.90
C HIS A 10 1.08 16.45 70.85
N ALA A 11 2.25 16.55 71.49
CA ALA A 11 3.01 17.81 71.55
C ALA A 11 3.88 18.09 70.31
N VAL A 12 4.23 17.07 69.51
CA VAL A 12 5.05 17.26 68.29
C VAL A 12 4.19 17.61 67.08
N PHE A 13 2.91 17.22 67.06
CA PHE A 13 2.00 17.52 65.95
C PHE A 13 1.36 18.92 66.01
N ALA A 14 1.31 19.56 67.19
CA ALA A 14 0.74 20.90 67.34
C ALA A 14 1.70 22.05 66.97
N SER A 15 3.01 21.80 66.92
CA SER A 15 4.00 22.86 66.60
C SER A 15 4.32 23.01 65.12
N ARG A 16 3.88 22.06 64.27
CA ARG A 16 4.12 22.11 62.81
C ARG A 16 2.93 22.68 62.02
N ALA A 17 1.81 22.94 62.68
CA ALA A 17 0.59 23.48 62.08
C ALA A 17 0.46 25.01 62.20
N LEU A 18 1.41 25.69 62.85
CA LEU A 18 1.44 27.17 62.97
C LEU A 18 2.63 27.81 62.25
N TYR A 19 3.10 27.20 61.16
CA TYR A 19 4.09 27.81 60.27
C TYR A 19 3.77 27.55 58.79
N ILE A 20 2.48 27.56 58.45
CA ILE A 20 2.01 27.65 57.06
C ILE A 20 0.88 28.68 57.01
N GLU A 21 1.12 29.85 57.58
CA GLU A 21 0.37 31.05 57.22
C GLU A 21 1.40 32.11 56.83
N ASN A 22 1.26 32.62 55.60
CA ASN A 22 1.98 33.75 55.01
C ASN A 22 3.38 33.51 54.45
N CYS A 23 3.50 32.65 53.43
CA CYS A 23 4.55 32.84 52.42
C CYS A 23 3.98 32.67 51.00
N THR A 24 3.26 33.68 50.53
CA THR A 24 2.79 33.85 49.14
C THR A 24 3.91 34.37 48.22
N CYS A 25 5.14 33.92 48.45
CA CYS A 25 6.28 34.30 47.64
C CYS A 25 6.27 33.50 46.32
N LEU A 26 6.05 34.20 45.20
CA LEU A 26 6.07 33.65 43.83
C LEU A 26 7.35 32.86 43.49
N SER A 27 8.46 33.09 44.20
CA SER A 27 9.73 32.40 43.93
C SER A 27 9.78 30.96 44.45
N CYS A 28 9.04 30.61 45.51
CA CYS A 28 9.00 29.23 46.05
C CYS A 28 8.18 28.28 45.17
N PHE A 29 7.19 28.79 44.43
CA PHE A 29 6.41 27.96 43.49
C PHE A 29 7.19 27.63 42.22
N GLN A 30 8.06 28.53 41.77
CA GLN A 30 8.91 28.31 40.60
C GLN A 30 10.00 27.25 40.85
N SER A 31 10.59 27.18 42.05
CA SER A 31 11.62 26.18 42.38
C SER A 31 11.05 24.75 42.44
N VAL A 32 9.88 24.55 43.05
CA VAL A 32 9.23 23.23 43.12
C VAL A 32 8.76 22.74 41.74
N LEU A 33 8.33 23.65 40.86
CA LEU A 33 7.98 23.32 39.47
C LEU A 33 9.23 23.05 38.61
N ALA A 34 10.36 23.69 38.89
CA ALA A 34 11.63 23.45 38.21
C ALA A 34 12.19 22.05 38.53
N VAL A 35 12.23 21.67 39.82
CA VAL A 35 12.69 20.34 40.25
C VAL A 35 11.80 19.22 39.65
N LYS A 36 10.48 19.42 39.62
CA LYS A 36 9.54 18.48 38.97
C LYS A 36 9.67 18.39 37.45
N LYS A 37 10.19 19.43 36.79
CA LYS A 37 10.46 19.40 35.34
C LYS A 37 11.76 18.66 35.05
N GLU A 38 12.80 18.89 35.84
CA GLU A 38 14.09 18.22 35.70
C GLU A 38 14.00 16.71 35.98
N GLU A 39 13.30 16.30 37.03
CA GLU A 39 13.06 14.87 37.32
C GLU A 39 12.28 14.16 36.19
N LYS A 40 11.30 14.84 35.57
CA LYS A 40 10.55 14.29 34.43
C LYS A 40 11.40 14.17 33.17
N VAL A 41 12.34 15.10 32.95
CA VAL A 41 13.28 15.02 31.83
C VAL A 41 14.29 13.90 32.06
N ASN A 42 14.77 13.72 33.30
CA ASN A 42 15.71 12.65 33.63
C ASN A 42 15.05 11.25 33.52
N PHE A 43 13.83 11.07 34.03
CA PHE A 43 13.09 9.82 33.86
C PHE A 43 12.80 9.49 32.39
N LYS A 44 12.56 10.51 31.56
CA LYS A 44 12.32 10.33 30.12
C LYS A 44 13.61 9.98 29.37
N LYS A 45 14.76 10.51 29.80
CA LYS A 45 16.09 10.21 29.25
C LYS A 45 16.53 8.79 29.63
N GLU A 46 16.40 8.40 30.90
CA GLU A 46 16.73 7.06 31.40
C GLU A 46 15.82 5.98 30.77
N ALA A 47 14.53 6.27 30.57
CA ALA A 47 13.61 5.37 29.87
C ALA A 47 13.88 5.25 28.35
N SER A 48 14.54 6.24 27.74
CA SER A 48 14.97 6.17 26.34
C SER A 48 16.27 5.37 26.18
N GLU A 49 17.14 5.40 27.20
CA GLU A 49 18.42 4.70 27.23
C GLU A 49 18.24 3.20 27.51
N ARG A 50 17.31 2.83 28.41
CA ARG A 50 16.89 1.43 28.63
C ARG A 50 16.12 0.79 27.47
N LYS A 51 15.73 1.55 26.46
CA LYS A 51 15.06 1.05 25.25
C LYS A 51 15.99 0.84 24.07
N ARG A 52 17.28 1.17 24.21
CA ARG A 52 18.29 0.78 23.22
C ARG A 52 18.60 -0.71 23.43
N PRO A 53 18.46 -1.56 22.39
CA PRO A 53 18.99 -2.92 22.44
C PRO A 53 20.50 -2.87 22.76
N PRO A 54 21.10 -3.95 23.32
CA PRO A 54 22.54 -3.97 23.51
C PRO A 54 23.24 -3.84 22.14
N GLU A 55 23.84 -2.67 21.86
CA GLU A 55 24.55 -2.36 20.60
C GLU A 55 25.52 -3.48 20.20
N ASN A 56 26.20 -4.07 21.20
CA ASN A 56 27.17 -5.14 21.02
C ASN A 56 26.66 -6.37 20.24
N GLN A 57 25.37 -6.73 20.34
CA GLN A 57 24.82 -7.89 19.59
C GLN A 57 24.43 -7.51 18.17
N HIS A 58 23.97 -6.27 17.97
CA HIS A 58 23.61 -5.79 16.64
C HIS A 58 24.86 -5.61 15.79
N ASP A 59 25.93 -5.09 16.38
CA ASP A 59 27.20 -4.85 15.69
C ASP A 59 27.92 -6.16 15.36
N SER A 60 27.87 -7.17 16.24
CA SER A 60 28.40 -8.50 15.94
C SER A 60 27.61 -9.18 14.80
N LEU A 61 26.29 -9.08 14.81
CA LEU A 61 25.44 -9.62 13.73
C LEU A 61 25.66 -8.89 12.41
N LEU A 62 25.96 -7.58 12.43
CA LEU A 62 26.30 -6.83 11.23
C LEU A 62 27.65 -7.27 10.66
N GLN A 63 28.65 -7.49 11.52
CA GLN A 63 29.96 -7.98 11.12
C GLN A 63 29.91 -9.41 10.57
N GLU A 64 29.16 -10.30 11.21
CA GLU A 64 28.94 -11.66 10.70
C GLU A 64 28.24 -11.65 9.33
N LYS A 65 27.28 -10.74 9.13
CA LYS A 65 26.62 -10.55 7.83
C LYS A 65 27.58 -10.01 6.78
N SER A 66 28.43 -9.02 7.09
CA SER A 66 29.40 -8.51 6.12
C SER A 66 30.39 -9.57 5.68
N ASP A 67 30.93 -10.34 6.63
CA ASP A 67 31.87 -11.42 6.34
C ASP A 67 31.24 -12.51 5.46
N LEU A 68 29.94 -12.77 5.60
CA LEU A 68 29.20 -13.68 4.72
C LEU A 68 29.05 -13.14 3.30
N TYR A 69 28.75 -11.84 3.14
CA TYR A 69 28.64 -11.22 1.82
C TYR A 69 29.98 -11.19 1.08
N ASP A 70 31.08 -10.93 1.78
CA ASP A 70 32.43 -10.93 1.17
C ASP A 70 32.80 -12.34 0.69
N LYS A 71 32.55 -13.37 1.51
CA LYS A 71 32.80 -14.77 1.13
C LYS A 71 31.89 -15.26 0.00
N LEU A 72 30.65 -14.78 -0.08
CA LEU A 72 29.74 -15.06 -1.20
C LEU A 72 30.22 -14.37 -2.49
N ALA A 73 30.77 -13.16 -2.39
CA ALA A 73 31.32 -12.43 -3.54
C ALA A 73 32.61 -13.07 -4.07
N GLU A 74 33.45 -13.61 -3.20
CA GLU A 74 34.66 -14.36 -3.55
C GLU A 74 34.37 -15.77 -4.08
N GLY A 75 33.11 -16.23 -4.01
CA GLY A 75 32.68 -17.56 -4.45
C GLY A 75 33.11 -18.70 -3.50
N GLY A 76 33.50 -18.36 -2.26
CA GLY A 76 33.97 -19.33 -1.26
C GLY A 76 32.86 -20.04 -0.49
N ILE A 77 31.61 -19.58 -0.59
CA ILE A 77 30.44 -20.19 0.07
C ILE A 77 29.35 -20.42 -0.95
N THR A 78 28.92 -21.67 -1.09
CA THR A 78 27.72 -22.05 -1.83
C THR A 78 26.53 -22.00 -0.88
N LEU A 79 25.44 -21.33 -1.27
CA LEU A 79 24.22 -21.32 -0.47
C LEU A 79 23.56 -22.70 -0.57
N GLU A 80 23.35 -23.35 0.57
CA GLU A 80 22.67 -24.64 0.65
C GLU A 80 21.24 -24.47 1.19
N THR A 81 20.31 -25.27 0.67
CA THR A 81 18.95 -25.40 1.21
C THR A 81 19.01 -26.21 2.52
N SER A 82 17.93 -26.26 3.30
CA SER A 82 17.84 -27.10 4.52
C SER A 82 18.22 -28.57 4.30
N ASP A 83 18.13 -29.04 3.05
CA ASP A 83 18.40 -30.41 2.65
C ASP A 83 19.85 -30.62 2.17
N GLY A 84 20.73 -29.61 2.33
CA GLY A 84 22.15 -29.67 1.93
C GLY A 84 22.38 -29.57 0.42
N LEU A 85 21.35 -29.22 -0.36
CA LEU A 85 21.45 -29.04 -1.80
C LEU A 85 21.81 -27.60 -2.13
N GLU A 86 22.79 -27.43 -3.02
CA GLU A 86 23.16 -26.13 -3.60
C GLU A 86 21.93 -25.42 -4.18
N VAL A 87 21.74 -24.17 -3.76
CA VAL A 87 20.68 -23.29 -4.25
C VAL A 87 21.05 -22.86 -5.66
N GLY A 88 20.61 -23.65 -6.64
CA GLY A 88 20.73 -23.31 -8.06
C GLY A 88 19.84 -22.13 -8.41
N PHE A 89 20.42 -20.95 -8.63
CA PHE A 89 19.69 -19.81 -9.16
C PHE A 89 19.33 -20.05 -10.63
N LEU A 90 18.06 -19.84 -11.00
CA LEU A 90 17.59 -20.00 -12.38
C LEU A 90 18.34 -19.09 -13.38
N VAL A 91 18.93 -18.00 -12.89
CA VAL A 91 19.72 -17.05 -13.68
C VAL A 91 20.99 -16.70 -12.91
N ASP A 92 22.15 -17.09 -13.44
CA ASP A 92 23.44 -16.63 -12.94
C ASP A 92 23.79 -15.26 -13.56
N PHE A 93 23.59 -14.20 -12.77
CA PHE A 93 23.91 -12.84 -13.19
C PHE A 93 25.41 -12.64 -13.41
N ASN A 94 26.28 -13.35 -12.69
CA ASN A 94 27.73 -13.25 -12.85
C ASN A 94 28.16 -13.86 -14.19
N ALA A 95 27.60 -15.02 -14.54
CA ALA A 95 27.78 -15.61 -15.87
C ALA A 95 27.31 -14.67 -16.98
N LYS A 96 26.15 -14.02 -16.79
CA LYS A 96 25.59 -13.08 -17.79
C LYS A 96 26.41 -11.79 -17.93
N VAL A 97 27.01 -11.30 -16.85
CA VAL A 97 27.94 -10.16 -16.89
C VAL A 97 29.20 -10.54 -17.65
N LYS A 98 29.75 -11.73 -17.39
CA LYS A 98 30.94 -12.24 -18.10
C LYS A 98 30.67 -12.42 -19.59
N GLU A 99 29.53 -13.00 -19.96
CA GLU A 99 29.08 -13.15 -21.35
C GLU A 99 28.98 -11.79 -22.07
N ARG A 100 28.43 -10.76 -21.39
CA ARG A 100 28.37 -9.40 -21.98
C ARG A 100 29.75 -8.78 -22.17
N GLN A 101 30.68 -9.01 -21.25
CA GLN A 101 32.06 -8.52 -21.39
C GLN A 101 32.77 -9.21 -22.56
N GLU A 102 32.62 -10.54 -22.67
CA GLU A 102 33.15 -11.33 -23.77
C GLU A 102 32.54 -10.91 -25.11
N LYS A 103 31.22 -10.68 -25.19
CA LYS A 103 30.55 -10.14 -26.38
C LYS A 103 31.07 -8.77 -26.78
N LYS A 104 31.28 -7.85 -25.83
CA LYS A 104 31.89 -6.54 -26.12
C LYS A 104 33.31 -6.66 -26.67
N LEU A 105 34.11 -7.60 -26.14
CA LEU A 105 35.45 -7.86 -26.65
C LEU A 105 35.42 -8.51 -28.05
N ALA A 106 34.46 -9.38 -28.31
CA ALA A 106 34.25 -10.01 -29.62
C ALA A 106 33.75 -9.01 -30.67
N GLU A 107 32.80 -8.14 -30.32
CA GLU A 107 32.26 -7.08 -31.20
C GLU A 107 33.32 -6.01 -31.52
N ALA A 108 34.23 -5.72 -30.59
CA ALA A 108 35.39 -4.87 -30.87
C ALA A 108 36.36 -5.50 -31.90
N SER A 109 36.33 -6.83 -32.08
CA SER A 109 37.17 -7.52 -33.05
C SER A 109 36.58 -7.59 -34.47
N THR A 110 35.28 -7.30 -34.66
CA THR A 110 34.56 -7.53 -35.93
C THR A 110 34.14 -6.27 -36.71
N CYS A 111 34.52 -5.06 -36.28
CA CYS A 111 34.12 -3.82 -36.97
C CYS A 111 35.16 -3.37 -38.02
N ALA A 112 35.20 -4.05 -39.16
CA ALA A 112 35.79 -3.54 -40.41
C ALA A 112 35.08 -4.21 -41.59
N GLU A 113 33.93 -3.67 -42.00
CA GLU A 113 33.42 -3.59 -43.39
C GLU A 113 31.91 -3.25 -43.38
N GLN A 114 31.59 -2.07 -43.91
CA GLN A 114 30.26 -1.66 -44.41
C GLN A 114 30.47 -1.30 -45.88
N PRO A 115 29.48 -1.52 -46.75
CA PRO A 115 28.65 -0.39 -47.21
C PRO A 115 27.14 -0.76 -47.34
N SER A 116 26.20 0.15 -47.04
CA SER A 116 25.47 1.03 -48.01
C SER A 116 24.91 0.24 -49.23
N THR A 117 23.64 0.30 -49.63
CA THR A 117 22.98 1.46 -50.30
C THR A 117 21.44 1.34 -50.40
N SER A 118 20.74 2.47 -50.21
CA SER A 118 19.63 3.06 -51.01
C SER A 118 18.31 2.31 -51.36
N ASN A 119 17.18 2.89 -50.90
CA ASN A 119 15.82 2.96 -51.51
C ASN A 119 15.83 3.77 -52.85
N PRO A 120 14.73 3.99 -53.66
CA PRO A 120 13.27 3.80 -53.43
C PRO A 120 12.41 3.38 -54.66
N LEU A 121 11.10 3.11 -54.49
CA LEU A 121 10.05 3.47 -55.48
C LEU A 121 8.64 3.43 -54.84
N GLU A 122 7.90 4.54 -54.93
CA GLU A 122 6.51 4.71 -54.48
C GLU A 122 5.52 4.21 -55.57
N GLU A 123 4.64 3.29 -55.20
CA GLU A 123 3.45 2.92 -55.99
C GLU A 123 2.18 3.52 -55.36
N PRO A 124 1.15 3.85 -56.17
CA PRO A 124 -0.08 4.47 -55.69
C PRO A 124 -0.87 3.53 -54.78
N ALA A 125 -1.29 4.05 -53.61
CA ALA A 125 -1.94 3.28 -52.56
C ALA A 125 -3.22 2.57 -53.06
N PRO A 126 -3.27 1.22 -53.04
CA PRO A 126 -4.49 0.48 -53.34
C PRO A 126 -5.53 0.69 -52.23
N LEU A 127 -6.80 0.70 -52.62
CA LEU A 127 -7.96 0.73 -51.72
C LEU A 127 -7.81 -0.37 -50.67
N VAL A 128 -7.67 0.01 -49.39
CA VAL A 128 -7.45 -0.94 -48.30
C VAL A 128 -8.76 -1.67 -47.99
N GLU A 129 -9.01 -2.78 -48.70
CA GLU A 129 -9.97 -3.77 -48.25
C GLU A 129 -9.35 -4.50 -47.05
N HIS A 130 -9.71 -4.07 -45.84
CA HIS A 130 -9.22 -4.58 -44.55
C HIS A 130 -9.63 -6.03 -44.23
N PHE A 131 -10.07 -6.82 -45.21
CA PHE A 131 -10.40 -8.22 -45.00
C PHE A 131 -9.43 -9.09 -45.78
N MET A 132 -8.28 -9.33 -45.16
CA MET A 132 -7.33 -10.35 -45.58
C MET A 132 -7.75 -11.67 -44.89
N PRO A 133 -8.30 -12.67 -45.62
CA PRO A 133 -8.73 -13.94 -45.03
C PRO A 133 -7.59 -14.70 -44.31
N ASP A 134 -6.36 -14.37 -44.68
CA ASP A 134 -5.12 -14.94 -44.14
C ASP A 134 -4.49 -14.09 -43.01
N GLU A 135 -5.11 -12.97 -42.62
CA GLU A 135 -4.60 -12.16 -41.50
C GLU A 135 -4.75 -12.94 -40.19
N GLU A 136 -3.64 -13.07 -39.46
CA GLU A 136 -3.58 -13.80 -38.20
C GLU A 136 -4.72 -13.37 -37.28
N ARG A 137 -5.68 -14.27 -37.07
CA ARG A 137 -6.78 -14.07 -36.13
C ARG A 137 -6.17 -13.65 -34.80
N ARG A 138 -6.59 -12.48 -34.28
CA ARG A 138 -6.15 -11.97 -32.97
C ARG A 138 -6.10 -13.14 -31.98
N VAL A 139 -4.88 -13.51 -31.59
CA VAL A 139 -4.66 -14.60 -30.63
C VAL A 139 -5.14 -14.08 -29.29
N TYR A 140 -6.34 -14.49 -28.90
CA TYR A 140 -6.85 -14.15 -27.58
C TYR A 140 -5.89 -14.71 -26.52
N GLY A 141 -5.54 -13.87 -25.54
CA GLY A 141 -4.63 -14.26 -24.47
C GLY A 141 -5.19 -15.35 -23.54
N PRO A 142 -4.39 -15.83 -22.57
CA PRO A 142 -4.75 -16.92 -21.66
C PRO A 142 -6.04 -16.69 -20.84
N SER A 143 -6.50 -15.44 -20.72
CA SER A 143 -7.74 -15.08 -20.02
C SER A 143 -9.01 -15.36 -20.82
N HIS A 144 -8.91 -15.70 -22.10
CA HIS A 144 -10.06 -15.92 -22.96
C HIS A 144 -10.59 -17.34 -22.82
N MET A 145 -11.64 -17.50 -22.02
CA MET A 145 -12.37 -18.76 -21.89
C MET A 145 -13.37 -18.90 -23.04
N LYS A 146 -13.29 -19.99 -23.80
CA LYS A 146 -14.26 -20.29 -24.86
C LYS A 146 -15.36 -21.17 -24.28
N PHE A 147 -16.62 -20.74 -24.44
CA PHE A 147 -17.78 -21.57 -24.13
C PHE A 147 -18.03 -22.59 -25.24
N SER A 148 -18.71 -23.68 -24.90
CA SER A 148 -19.20 -24.64 -25.88
C SER A 148 -20.16 -23.98 -26.90
N SER A 149 -20.17 -24.44 -28.14
CA SER A 149 -21.13 -23.97 -29.16
C SER A 149 -22.57 -24.45 -28.92
N ASP A 150 -22.74 -25.56 -28.20
CA ASP A 150 -24.05 -26.07 -27.80
C ASP A 150 -24.65 -25.17 -26.70
N GLU A 151 -25.85 -24.63 -26.91
CA GLU A 151 -26.44 -23.63 -26.00
C GLU A 151 -26.73 -24.20 -24.60
N GLU A 152 -27.17 -25.47 -24.50
CA GLU A 152 -27.43 -26.10 -23.20
C GLU A 152 -26.16 -26.26 -22.36
N LYS A 153 -25.08 -26.72 -22.98
CA LYS A 153 -23.77 -26.87 -22.33
C LYS A 153 -23.19 -25.51 -21.97
N ARG A 154 -23.33 -24.51 -22.85
CA ARG A 154 -22.91 -23.13 -22.60
C ARG A 154 -23.63 -22.55 -21.39
N GLN A 155 -24.94 -22.75 -21.28
CA GLN A 155 -25.71 -22.31 -20.12
C GLN A 155 -25.30 -23.04 -18.84
N ALA A 156 -24.99 -24.34 -18.91
CA ALA A 156 -24.50 -25.10 -17.76
C ALA A 156 -23.12 -24.59 -17.29
N GLU A 157 -22.19 -24.31 -18.22
CA GLU A 157 -20.89 -23.70 -17.94
C GLU A 157 -21.05 -22.32 -17.28
N ILE A 158 -21.93 -21.47 -17.81
CA ILE A 158 -22.22 -20.14 -17.25
C ILE A 158 -22.80 -20.26 -15.83
N LYS A 159 -23.77 -21.17 -15.61
CA LYS A 159 -24.37 -21.41 -14.29
C LYS A 159 -23.33 -21.93 -13.29
N SER A 160 -22.43 -22.80 -13.72
CA SER A 160 -21.31 -23.29 -12.92
C SER A 160 -20.39 -22.14 -12.47
N LEU A 161 -20.04 -21.22 -13.38
CA LEU A 161 -19.23 -20.04 -13.04
C LEU A 161 -19.91 -19.13 -12.00
N TYR A 162 -21.23 -18.92 -12.12
CA TYR A 162 -21.98 -18.16 -11.12
C TYR A 162 -22.01 -18.86 -9.76
N ALA A 163 -22.13 -20.20 -9.73
CA ALA A 163 -22.07 -20.95 -8.49
C ALA A 163 -20.71 -20.80 -7.78
N MET A 164 -19.61 -20.92 -8.53
CA MET A 164 -18.24 -20.73 -8.01
C MET A 164 -18.01 -19.30 -7.50
N THR A 165 -18.56 -18.31 -8.20
CA THR A 165 -18.51 -16.90 -7.79
C THR A 165 -19.26 -16.69 -6.48
N ALA A 166 -20.49 -17.20 -6.38
CA ALA A 166 -21.31 -17.10 -5.17
C ALA A 166 -20.67 -17.84 -3.98
N GLU A 167 -20.01 -18.97 -4.20
CA GLU A 167 -19.27 -19.68 -3.16
C GLU A 167 -18.07 -18.86 -2.66
N THR A 168 -17.31 -18.25 -3.59
CA THR A 168 -16.18 -17.38 -3.26
C THR A 168 -16.65 -16.15 -2.47
N GLU A 169 -17.77 -15.55 -2.84
CA GLU A 169 -18.38 -14.43 -2.10
C GLU A 169 -18.81 -14.85 -0.69
N LYS A 170 -19.45 -16.01 -0.53
CA LYS A 170 -19.80 -16.56 0.79
C LYS A 170 -18.55 -16.78 1.66
N MET A 171 -17.48 -17.32 1.07
CA MET A 171 -16.19 -17.52 1.75
C MET A 171 -15.57 -16.19 2.18
N ARG A 172 -15.54 -15.19 1.29
CA ARG A 172 -15.04 -13.84 1.60
C ARG A 172 -15.87 -13.17 2.69
N ALA A 173 -17.19 -13.29 2.64
CA ALA A 173 -18.09 -12.74 3.65
C ALA A 173 -17.87 -13.39 5.03
N LYS A 174 -17.74 -14.72 5.09
CA LYS A 174 -17.39 -15.43 6.33
C LYS A 174 -16.05 -14.97 6.89
N ASN A 175 -15.02 -14.91 6.05
CA ASN A 175 -13.69 -14.45 6.46
C ASN A 175 -13.70 -13.00 6.97
N LYS A 176 -14.49 -12.11 6.34
CA LYS A 176 -14.69 -10.73 6.79
C LYS A 176 -15.32 -10.69 8.19
N ILE A 177 -16.40 -11.44 8.40
CA ILE A 177 -17.09 -11.52 9.69
C ILE A 177 -16.17 -12.10 10.78
N GLU A 178 -15.39 -13.14 10.47
CA GLU A 178 -14.44 -13.73 11.42
C GLU A 178 -13.31 -12.77 11.76
N ALA A 179 -12.79 -12.02 10.79
CA ALA A 179 -11.78 -10.99 11.01
C ALA A 179 -12.31 -9.87 11.92
N GLU A 180 -13.55 -9.41 11.69
CA GLU A 180 -14.22 -8.42 12.54
C GLU A 180 -14.44 -8.93 13.97
N LYS A 181 -14.88 -10.18 14.13
CA LYS A 181 -15.02 -10.83 15.46
C LYS A 181 -13.68 -10.91 16.19
N LYS A 182 -12.61 -11.33 15.51
CA LYS A 182 -11.25 -11.40 16.08
C LYS A 182 -10.72 -10.01 16.46
N ALA A 183 -10.95 -9.00 15.62
CA ALA A 183 -10.58 -7.61 15.90
C ALA A 183 -11.33 -7.08 17.13
N ARG A 184 -12.64 -7.35 17.22
CA ARG A 184 -13.48 -6.99 18.38
C ARG A 184 -12.98 -7.65 19.67
N ALA A 185 -12.74 -8.97 19.66
CA ALA A 185 -12.22 -9.67 20.83
C ALA A 185 -10.83 -9.15 21.26
N LYS A 186 -9.95 -8.83 20.30
CA LYS A 186 -8.64 -8.22 20.59
C LYS A 186 -8.81 -6.83 21.22
N ARG A 187 -9.75 -6.03 20.73
CA ARG A 187 -10.08 -4.70 21.28
C ARG A 187 -10.62 -4.81 22.71
N GLU A 188 -11.58 -5.70 22.96
CA GLU A 188 -12.14 -5.95 24.29
C GLU A 188 -11.06 -6.40 25.28
N LYS A 189 -10.15 -7.30 24.86
CA LYS A 189 -9.00 -7.72 25.67
C LYS A 189 -8.06 -6.56 26.03
N LEU A 190 -7.78 -5.67 25.09
CA LEU A 190 -6.98 -4.47 25.33
C LEU A 190 -7.71 -3.50 26.28
N ASN A 191 -9.01 -3.32 26.12
CA ASN A 191 -9.80 -2.46 27.00
C ASN A 191 -9.86 -3.01 28.42
N ALA A 192 -9.99 -4.32 28.62
CA ALA A 192 -9.89 -4.95 29.94
C ALA A 192 -8.53 -4.67 30.62
N LEU A 193 -7.42 -4.78 29.87
CA LEU A 193 -6.09 -4.44 30.39
C LEU A 193 -5.94 -2.95 30.74
N ARG A 194 -6.55 -2.05 29.94
CA ARG A 194 -6.58 -0.60 30.22
C ARG A 194 -7.35 -0.29 31.50
N ARG A 195 -8.52 -0.91 31.70
CA ARG A 195 -9.32 -0.80 32.93
C ARG A 195 -8.51 -1.23 34.15
N ARG A 196 -7.76 -2.33 34.06
CA ARG A 196 -6.86 -2.79 35.13
C ARG A 196 -5.71 -1.82 35.43
N LYS A 197 -5.24 -1.07 34.43
CA LYS A 197 -4.16 -0.08 34.56
C LYS A 197 -4.66 1.34 34.86
N GLY A 198 -5.97 1.53 35.05
CA GLY A 198 -6.56 2.85 35.33
C GLY A 198 -6.49 3.82 34.15
N LEU A 199 -6.28 3.34 32.92
CA LEU A 199 -6.19 4.18 31.73
C LEU A 199 -7.59 4.36 31.10
N PRO A 200 -7.98 5.58 30.68
CA PRO A 200 -9.26 5.83 30.04
C PRO A 200 -9.45 4.94 28.81
N GLU A 201 -10.67 4.41 28.65
CA GLU A 201 -11.02 3.61 27.48
C GLU A 201 -11.01 4.52 26.23
N PRO A 202 -10.34 4.12 25.14
CA PRO A 202 -10.40 4.89 23.90
C PRO A 202 -11.85 4.91 23.38
N GLU A 203 -12.28 6.07 22.89
CA GLU A 203 -13.61 6.31 22.33
C GLU A 203 -14.01 5.22 21.32
N PRO A 204 -15.32 4.87 21.21
CA PRO A 204 -15.78 3.93 20.20
C PRO A 204 -15.28 4.39 18.82
N GLU A 205 -14.69 3.47 18.05
CA GLU A 205 -14.35 3.80 16.66
C GLU A 205 -15.67 4.13 15.98
N MET A 206 -15.79 5.35 15.47
CA MET A 206 -16.94 5.74 14.67
C MET A 206 -17.13 4.67 13.57
N PRO A 207 -18.37 4.27 13.25
CA PRO A 207 -18.62 3.32 12.19
C PRO A 207 -17.84 3.77 10.96
N LYS A 208 -17.03 2.85 10.41
CA LYS A 208 -16.24 3.11 9.21
C LYS A 208 -17.24 3.49 8.13
N VAL A 209 -17.28 4.78 7.79
CA VAL A 209 -18.21 5.33 6.80
C VAL A 209 -18.05 4.53 5.51
N ASP A 210 -19.11 3.87 5.06
CA ASP A 210 -19.15 3.24 3.74
C ASP A 210 -18.98 4.36 2.71
N LEU A 211 -17.80 4.45 2.12
CA LEU A 211 -17.41 5.50 1.17
C LEU A 211 -18.29 5.47 -0.11
N GLU A 212 -19.08 4.43 -0.29
CA GLU A 212 -20.03 4.25 -1.41
C GLU A 212 -21.31 5.09 -1.24
N GLU A 213 -21.61 5.60 -0.04
CA GLU A 213 -22.79 6.45 0.25
C GLU A 213 -22.46 7.95 0.30
N ILE A 214 -21.18 8.33 0.12
CA ILE A 214 -20.80 9.74 0.03
C ILE A 214 -21.31 10.29 -1.31
N PRO A 215 -22.16 11.34 -1.32
CA PRO A 215 -22.58 11.98 -2.56
C PRO A 215 -21.34 12.38 -3.36
N LEU A 216 -21.24 11.92 -4.60
CA LEU A 216 -20.16 12.30 -5.50
C LEU A 216 -20.04 13.83 -5.49
N PRO A 217 -18.82 14.40 -5.36
CA PRO A 217 -18.65 15.83 -5.44
C PRO A 217 -19.27 16.34 -6.76
N PRO A 218 -19.84 17.56 -6.77
CA PRO A 218 -20.38 18.13 -8.00
C PRO A 218 -19.29 18.05 -9.06
N LYS A 219 -19.59 17.39 -10.20
CA LYS A 219 -18.62 17.15 -11.28
C LYS A 219 -17.99 18.49 -11.65
N GLU A 220 -16.75 18.70 -11.23
CA GLU A 220 -15.96 19.84 -11.68
C GLU A 220 -15.93 19.76 -13.21
N LYS A 221 -16.36 20.84 -13.87
CA LYS A 221 -16.40 20.90 -15.33
C LYS A 221 -14.97 20.65 -15.79
N LYS A 222 -14.75 19.52 -16.49
CA LYS A 222 -13.46 19.16 -17.06
C LYS A 222 -12.91 20.42 -17.77
N PRO A 223 -11.67 20.84 -17.49
CA PRO A 223 -11.13 22.05 -18.06
C PRO A 223 -11.23 21.94 -19.58
N VAL A 224 -12.05 22.80 -20.18
CA VAL A 224 -12.27 22.83 -21.62
C VAL A 224 -10.93 23.19 -22.26
N ARG A 225 -10.43 22.26 -23.09
CA ARG A 225 -9.16 22.42 -23.77
C ARG A 225 -9.22 23.65 -24.68
N GLU A 226 -8.11 24.34 -24.86
CA GLU A 226 -8.11 25.65 -25.52
C GLU A 226 -8.64 25.60 -26.97
N TRP A 227 -8.44 24.48 -27.68
CA TRP A 227 -8.98 24.27 -29.03
C TRP A 227 -10.44 23.78 -29.07
N ASP A 228 -11.02 23.46 -27.91
CA ASP A 228 -12.45 23.21 -27.74
C ASP A 228 -13.21 24.48 -27.28
N ARG A 229 -12.49 25.53 -26.85
CA ARG A 229 -13.09 26.83 -26.51
C ARG A 229 -13.72 27.43 -27.77
N GLY A 230 -15.05 27.58 -27.78
CA GLY A 230 -15.81 28.14 -28.89
C GLY A 230 -16.48 27.12 -29.81
N LYS A 231 -16.15 25.82 -29.72
CA LYS A 231 -16.85 24.76 -30.46
C LYS A 231 -18.28 24.51 -29.97
N GLU A 232 -18.65 25.06 -28.81
CA GLU A 232 -20.00 24.95 -28.26
C GLU A 232 -21.08 25.51 -29.19
N ARG A 233 -20.83 26.65 -29.85
CA ARG A 233 -21.78 27.25 -30.81
C ARG A 233 -21.93 26.43 -32.08
N TYR A 234 -20.85 25.80 -32.53
CA TYR A 234 -20.88 24.88 -33.66
C TYR A 234 -21.64 23.60 -33.30
N ASN A 235 -21.43 23.07 -32.10
CA ASN A 235 -22.13 21.89 -31.59
C ASN A 235 -23.64 22.12 -31.43
N THR A 236 -24.07 23.31 -30.99
CA THR A 236 -25.51 23.64 -30.93
C THR A 236 -26.12 23.76 -32.32
N TRP A 237 -25.41 24.34 -33.30
CA TRP A 237 -25.85 24.39 -34.69
C TRP A 237 -25.96 22.98 -35.31
N ILE A 238 -24.98 22.11 -35.09
CA ILE A 238 -25.03 20.71 -35.57
C ILE A 238 -26.20 19.94 -34.96
N LYS A 239 -26.47 20.11 -33.66
CA LYS A 239 -27.63 19.48 -33.01
C LYS A 239 -28.94 19.98 -33.59
N LYS A 240 -29.10 21.30 -33.73
CA LYS A 240 -30.26 21.90 -34.37
C LYS A 240 -30.48 21.37 -35.80
N GLN A 241 -29.41 21.24 -36.58
CA GLN A 241 -29.46 20.67 -37.93
C GLN A 241 -29.77 19.16 -37.96
N ARG A 242 -29.49 18.42 -36.89
CA ARG A 242 -29.89 17.00 -36.76
C ARG A 242 -31.36 16.87 -36.40
N GLU A 243 -31.87 17.76 -35.54
CA GLU A 243 -33.27 17.79 -35.11
C GLU A 243 -34.20 18.31 -36.21
N GLU A 244 -33.74 19.24 -37.06
CA GLU A 244 -34.51 19.78 -38.20
C GLU A 244 -34.52 18.84 -39.42
N ARG A 245 -33.68 17.80 -39.48
CA ARG A 245 -33.67 16.84 -40.58
C ARG A 245 -34.81 15.84 -40.42
N GLU A 246 -35.50 15.55 -41.52
CA GLU A 246 -36.53 14.51 -41.59
C GLU A 246 -35.94 13.15 -41.18
N ASP A 247 -36.70 12.38 -40.39
CA ASP A 247 -36.26 11.08 -39.85
C ASP A 247 -35.82 10.09 -40.93
N GLU A 248 -36.35 10.23 -42.16
CA GLU A 248 -35.99 9.42 -43.32
C GLU A 248 -34.55 9.66 -43.82
N PHE A 249 -33.98 10.84 -43.54
CA PHE A 249 -32.59 11.20 -43.85
C PHE A 249 -31.70 11.24 -42.60
N ALA A 250 -32.22 10.87 -41.42
CA ALA A 250 -31.43 10.78 -40.20
C ALA A 250 -30.54 9.53 -40.23
N PRO A 251 -29.27 9.62 -39.79
CA PRO A 251 -28.44 8.43 -39.61
C PRO A 251 -29.12 7.46 -38.64
N PRO A 252 -29.04 6.14 -38.85
CA PRO A 252 -29.62 5.15 -37.94
C PRO A 252 -29.23 5.43 -36.49
N ALA A 253 -30.18 5.32 -35.57
CA ALA A 253 -30.00 5.65 -34.15
C ALA A 253 -28.81 4.93 -33.49
N PHE A 254 -28.38 3.80 -34.05
CA PHE A 254 -27.22 3.03 -33.63
C PHE A 254 -25.90 3.85 -33.56
N TYR A 255 -25.70 4.82 -34.46
CA TYR A 255 -24.45 5.60 -34.53
C TYR A 255 -24.27 6.60 -33.38
N TYR A 256 -25.28 6.80 -32.54
CA TYR A 256 -25.25 7.78 -31.45
C TYR A 256 -25.10 7.14 -30.06
N ASN A 257 -24.99 5.82 -29.98
CA ASN A 257 -24.81 5.07 -28.74
C ASN A 257 -23.31 4.87 -28.43
N HIS A 258 -22.64 5.92 -27.93
CA HIS A 258 -21.29 5.86 -27.37
C HIS A 258 -21.19 6.60 -26.04
#